data_AF-A0A937IFH5-F1
#
_entry.id   AF-A0A937IFH5-F1
#
_cell.length_a   1.000
_cell.length_b   1.000
_cell.length_c   1.000
_cell.angle_alpha   90.00
_cell.angle_beta   90.00
_cell.angle_gamma   90.00
#
_symmetry.space_group_name_H-M   'P 1'
#
loop_
_entity.id
_entity.type
_entity.pdbx_description
1 polymer ?
#
loop_
_entity_poly.entity_id
_entity_poly.type
_entity_poly.pdbx_seq_one_letter_code
_entity_poly.pdbx_strand_id
1 'polypeptide(L)'
;MTILFLTLATQAHSEGFFSWLFNSNKEIQAEIALVNKCELESRYFIVRDLETGKSAPFKNGIAKLKTKVNSSLQLQLSPSVKHVIFEGNAVSAKKNMKLIADCSERKIGGITDK
;
A
#
# COMPACT_ATOMS: atom_id res chain seq x y z
N MET A 1 -44.09 -6.12 -40.70
CA MET A 1 -42.73 -6.65 -40.84
C MET A 1 -42.18 -6.84 -39.43
N THR A 2 -42.29 -8.05 -38.88
CA THR A 2 -41.96 -8.37 -37.48
C THR A 2 -40.52 -8.86 -37.40
N ILE A 3 -39.65 -8.14 -36.68
CA ILE A 3 -38.25 -8.52 -36.45
C ILE A 3 -38.20 -9.34 -35.17
N LEU A 4 -37.92 -10.63 -35.30
CA LEU A 4 -37.77 -11.58 -34.21
C LEU A 4 -36.37 -11.41 -33.60
N PHE A 5 -36.28 -10.73 -32.46
CA PHE A 5 -35.02 -10.64 -31.70
C PHE A 5 -34.79 -11.96 -30.96
N LEU A 6 -33.88 -12.79 -31.47
CA LEU A 6 -33.34 -13.94 -30.75
C LEU A 6 -32.31 -13.42 -29.73
N THR A 7 -32.76 -13.15 -28.51
CA THR A 7 -31.85 -12.91 -27.38
C THR A 7 -31.30 -14.24 -26.89
N LEU A 8 -30.13 -14.64 -27.38
CA LEU A 8 -29.32 -15.67 -26.76
C LEU A 8 -28.79 -15.13 -25.43
N ALA A 9 -29.44 -15.51 -24.32
CA ALA A 9 -28.91 -15.28 -22.99
C ALA A 9 -27.69 -16.21 -22.79
N THR A 10 -26.48 -15.71 -23.06
CA THR A 10 -25.25 -16.39 -22.70
C THR A 10 -25.03 -16.29 -21.19
N GLN A 11 -25.34 -17.38 -20.49
CA GLN A 11 -25.04 -17.53 -19.07
C GLN A 11 -23.53 -17.80 -18.92
N ALA A 12 -22.71 -16.75 -18.93
CA ALA A 12 -21.28 -16.87 -18.68
C ALA A 12 -21.03 -16.97 -17.16
N HIS A 13 -20.86 -18.19 -16.65
CA HIS A 13 -20.54 -18.46 -15.25
C HIS A 13 -19.06 -18.16 -14.98
N SER A 14 -18.74 -16.94 -14.57
CA SER A 14 -17.37 -16.49 -14.28
C SER A 14 -17.19 -16.26 -12.77
N GLU A 15 -16.99 -17.33 -12.02
CA GLU A 15 -16.78 -17.23 -10.56
C GLU A 15 -15.31 -16.95 -10.17
N GLY A 16 -14.35 -17.30 -11.04
CA GLY A 16 -12.92 -17.22 -10.71
C GLY A 16 -12.25 -15.87 -11.02
N PHE A 17 -12.45 -15.34 -12.22
CA PHE A 17 -11.75 -14.13 -12.67
C PHE A 17 -12.29 -12.86 -11.99
N PHE A 18 -13.61 -12.76 -11.85
CA PHE A 18 -14.25 -11.62 -11.20
C PHE A 18 -13.98 -11.56 -9.69
N SER A 19 -13.92 -12.70 -9.00
CA SER A 19 -13.64 -12.74 -7.55
C SER A 19 -12.28 -12.13 -7.19
N TRP A 20 -11.23 -12.42 -7.96
CA TRP A 20 -9.91 -11.83 -7.77
C TRP A 20 -9.89 -10.32 -8.03
N LEU A 21 -10.60 -9.85 -9.08
CA LEU A 21 -10.73 -8.42 -9.37
C LEU A 21 -11.46 -7.67 -8.26
N PHE A 22 -12.56 -8.20 -7.74
CA PHE A 22 -13.37 -7.53 -6.72
C PHE A 22 -12.75 -7.59 -5.31
N ASN A 23 -11.95 -8.61 -5.00
CA ASN A 23 -11.26 -8.68 -3.70
C ASN A 23 -10.20 -7.60 -3.50
N SER A 24 -9.66 -7.02 -4.58
CA SER A 24 -8.68 -5.92 -4.52
C SER A 24 -9.24 -4.62 -3.94
N ASN A 25 -10.57 -4.44 -3.92
CA ASN A 25 -11.18 -3.19 -3.42
C ASN A 25 -11.71 -3.34 -1.99
N LYS A 26 -11.53 -4.51 -1.36
CA LYS A 26 -12.04 -4.79 -0.03
C LYS A 26 -11.33 -3.95 1.02
N GLU A 27 -12.10 -3.22 1.82
CA GLU A 27 -11.54 -2.47 2.96
C GLU A 27 -10.99 -3.40 4.04
N ILE A 28 -9.86 -3.00 4.62
CA ILE A 28 -9.16 -3.68 5.70
C ILE A 28 -8.64 -2.67 6.72
N GLN A 29 -8.48 -3.13 7.96
CA GLN A 29 -7.57 -2.51 8.91
C GLN A 29 -6.24 -3.26 8.84
N ALA A 30 -5.26 -2.66 8.19
CA ALA A 30 -3.91 -3.21 8.11
C ALA A 30 -3.17 -2.94 9.42
N GLU A 31 -2.63 -3.98 10.03
CA GLU A 31 -1.69 -3.92 11.15
C GLU A 31 -0.28 -4.15 10.60
N ILE A 32 0.54 -3.11 10.66
CA ILE A 32 1.86 -3.07 10.04
C ILE A 32 2.92 -2.99 11.13
N ALA A 33 3.81 -3.96 11.17
CA ALA A 33 4.98 -3.95 12.04
C ALA A 33 6.19 -3.34 11.32
N LEU A 34 6.94 -2.48 12.02
CA LEU A 34 8.17 -1.89 11.52
C LEU A 34 9.37 -2.75 11.92
N VAL A 35 10.12 -3.22 10.93
CA VAL A 35 11.46 -3.77 11.11
C VAL A 35 12.43 -2.63 10.86
N ASN A 36 12.91 -2.03 11.94
CA ASN A 36 13.74 -0.83 11.87
C ASN A 36 15.22 -1.22 11.88
N LYS A 37 15.94 -0.96 10.79
CA LYS A 37 17.40 -1.09 10.70
C LYS A 37 18.11 0.27 10.71
N CYS A 38 17.38 1.35 11.00
CA CYS A 38 17.90 2.69 11.12
C CYS A 38 18.13 3.05 12.59
N GLU A 39 19.00 4.03 12.86
CA GLU A 39 19.21 4.59 14.21
C GLU A 39 18.06 5.50 14.69
N LEU A 40 17.10 5.81 13.81
CA LEU A 40 15.93 6.61 14.11
C LEU A 40 14.89 5.81 14.88
N GLU A 41 14.29 6.39 15.93
CA GLU A 41 13.18 5.75 16.64
C GLU A 41 11.94 5.52 15.75
N SER A 42 11.21 4.44 15.99
CA SER A 42 10.00 4.08 15.22
C SER A 42 8.96 5.20 15.14
N ARG A 43 8.87 6.06 16.16
CA ARG A 43 7.92 7.20 16.21
C ARG A 43 8.13 8.24 15.11
N TYR A 44 9.30 8.24 14.49
CA TYR A 44 9.64 9.13 13.39
C TYR A 44 9.21 8.60 12.03
N PHE A 45 8.67 7.38 11.96
CA PHE A 45 8.14 6.81 10.73
C PHE A 45 6.61 6.88 10.71
N ILE A 46 6.07 6.98 9.50
CA ILE A 46 4.67 6.82 9.19
C ILE A 46 4.53 5.83 8.03
N VAL A 47 3.38 5.16 7.95
CA VAL A 47 2.96 4.47 6.74
C VAL A 47 1.89 5.31 6.06
N ARG A 48 2.05 5.56 4.76
CA ARG A 48 1.12 6.30 3.93
C ARG A 48 0.55 5.40 2.84
N ASP A 49 -0.76 5.46 2.67
CA ASP A 49 -1.45 4.91 1.52
C ASP A 49 -1.36 5.90 0.36
N LEU A 50 -0.71 5.52 -0.73
CA LEU A 50 -0.47 6.40 -1.87
C LEU A 50 -1.73 6.66 -2.68
N GLU A 51 -2.72 5.76 -2.63
CA GLU A 51 -3.98 5.92 -3.36
C GLU A 51 -4.92 6.91 -2.65
N THR A 52 -5.01 6.81 -1.32
CA THR A 52 -5.96 7.62 -0.53
C THR A 52 -5.32 8.80 0.19
N GLY A 53 -3.99 8.85 0.26
CA GLY A 53 -3.22 9.83 1.02
C GLY A 53 -3.30 9.68 2.54
N LYS A 54 -4.10 8.74 3.07
CA LYS A 54 -4.22 8.47 4.50
C LYS A 54 -2.91 7.95 5.05
N SER A 55 -2.58 8.31 6.28
CA SER A 55 -1.36 7.86 6.95
C SER A 55 -1.60 7.48 8.40
N ALA A 56 -0.76 6.60 8.93
CA ALA A 56 -0.73 6.25 10.34
C ALA A 56 0.71 6.28 10.88
N PRO A 57 0.95 6.84 12.07
CA PRO A 57 2.26 6.78 12.72
C PRO A 57 2.52 5.40 13.33
N PHE A 58 3.79 5.02 13.40
CA PHE A 58 4.20 3.86 14.18
C PHE A 58 4.28 4.22 15.68
N LYS A 59 3.57 3.47 16.51
CA LYS A 59 3.65 3.55 17.98
C LYS A 59 4.13 2.20 18.49
N ASN A 60 5.25 2.19 19.22
CA ASN A 60 5.89 0.96 19.70
C ASN A 60 6.13 -0.06 18.57
N GLY A 61 6.52 0.42 17.39
CA GLY A 61 6.80 -0.42 16.22
C GLY A 61 5.58 -0.90 15.44
N ILE A 62 4.35 -0.54 15.82
CA ILE A 62 3.12 -0.93 15.13
C ILE A 62 2.36 0.29 14.61
N ALA A 63 1.89 0.22 13.37
CA ALA A 63 0.93 1.17 12.79
C ALA A 63 -0.35 0.44 12.40
N LYS A 64 -1.50 1.11 12.58
CA LYS A 64 -2.83 0.60 12.18
C LYS A 64 -3.47 1.56 11.18
N LEU A 65 -3.70 1.11 9.96
CA LEU A 65 -4.21 1.95 8.87
C LEU A 65 -5.46 1.32 8.23
N LYS A 66 -6.54 2.11 8.13
CA LYS A 66 -7.72 1.74 7.34
C LYS A 66 -7.43 2.02 5.86
N THR A 67 -7.36 0.96 5.06
CA THR A 67 -7.02 1.00 3.63
C THR A 67 -7.75 -0.14 2.91
N LYS A 68 -7.40 -0.43 1.66
CA LYS A 68 -7.94 -1.54 0.87
C LYS A 68 -6.88 -2.61 0.67
N VAL A 69 -7.31 -3.85 0.45
CA VAL A 69 -6.39 -4.92 0.02
C VAL A 69 -5.62 -4.45 -1.21
N ASN A 70 -4.33 -4.78 -1.30
CA ASN A 70 -3.46 -4.38 -2.42
C ASN A 70 -3.21 -2.88 -2.61
N SER A 71 -3.80 -1.99 -1.80
CA SER A 71 -3.47 -0.56 -1.85
C SER A 71 -1.98 -0.35 -1.70
N SER A 72 -1.42 0.59 -2.45
CA SER A 72 0.01 0.88 -2.45
C SER A 72 0.42 1.60 -1.16
N LEU A 73 1.04 0.90 -0.22
CA LEU A 73 1.52 1.47 1.04
C LEU A 73 3.01 1.78 0.96
N GLN A 74 3.40 2.95 1.47
CA GLN A 74 4.79 3.40 1.51
C GLN A 74 5.19 3.78 2.93
N LEU A 75 6.40 3.36 3.33
CA LEU A 75 7.04 3.85 4.54
C LEU A 75 7.64 5.24 4.27
N GLN A 76 7.32 6.21 5.13
CA GLN A 76 7.81 7.58 5.02
C GLN A 76 8.25 8.12 6.39
N LEU A 77 8.95 9.26 6.41
CA LEU A 77 9.19 9.99 7.65
C LEU A 77 7.96 10.79 8.06
N SER A 78 7.76 10.88 9.37
CA SER A 78 6.79 11.77 9.97
C SER A 78 7.13 13.22 9.62
N PRO A 79 6.12 14.08 9.36
CA PRO A 79 6.33 15.51 9.14
C PRO A 79 7.08 16.23 10.28
N SER A 80 7.14 15.62 11.47
CA SER A 80 7.92 16.11 12.60
C SER A 80 9.43 16.10 12.35
N VAL A 81 9.93 15.27 11.43
CA VAL A 81 11.34 15.22 11.04
C VAL A 81 11.56 16.22 9.91
N LYS A 82 12.29 17.30 10.20
CA LYS A 82 12.59 18.35 9.21
C LYS A 82 13.87 18.03 8.44
N HIS A 83 13.96 18.47 7.19
CA HIS A 83 15.16 18.44 6.32
C HIS A 83 15.62 17.06 5.83
N VAL A 84 14.94 15.97 6.19
CA VAL A 84 15.26 14.62 5.70
C VAL A 84 14.00 14.01 5.10
N ILE A 85 14.12 13.51 3.87
CA ILE A 85 13.06 12.77 3.18
C ILE A 85 13.52 11.32 3.09
N PHE A 86 12.67 10.40 3.53
CA PHE A 86 12.85 8.98 3.32
C PHE A 86 11.54 8.44 2.76
N GLU A 87 11.67 7.75 1.64
CA GLU A 87 10.59 7.11 0.92
C GLU A 87 11.00 5.68 0.64
N GLY A 88 10.44 4.75 1.42
CA GLY A 88 10.64 3.32 1.19
C GLY A 88 10.00 2.86 -0.12
N ASN A 89 10.28 1.62 -0.51
CA ASN A 89 9.59 1.01 -1.63
C ASN A 89 8.09 0.85 -1.30
N ALA A 90 7.24 1.06 -2.29
CA ALA A 90 5.81 0.80 -2.17
C ALA A 90 5.53 -0.70 -2.14
N VAL A 91 4.58 -1.11 -1.29
CA VAL A 91 4.21 -2.52 -1.08
C VAL A 91 2.71 -2.65 -0.92
N SER A 92 2.15 -3.71 -1.51
CA SER A 92 0.72 -3.99 -1.48
C SER A 92 0.20 -4.28 -0.07
N ALA A 93 -0.86 -3.59 0.32
CA ALA A 93 -1.50 -3.72 1.62
C ALA A 93 -2.05 -5.13 1.88
N LYS A 94 -1.78 -5.64 3.08
CA LYS A 94 -2.36 -6.88 3.63
C LYS A 94 -2.80 -6.64 5.08
N LYS A 95 -3.70 -7.48 5.59
CA LYS A 95 -4.24 -7.35 6.95
C LYS A 95 -3.15 -7.34 8.03
N ASN A 96 -2.16 -8.21 7.90
CA ASN A 96 -0.97 -8.24 8.77
C ASN A 96 0.27 -8.23 7.87
N MET A 97 1.17 -7.27 8.06
CA MET A 97 2.38 -7.17 7.25
C MET A 97 3.53 -6.52 7.99
N LYS A 98 4.72 -6.55 7.37
CA LYS A 98 5.92 -5.89 7.87
C LYS A 98 6.42 -4.90 6.83
N LEU A 99 6.89 -3.74 7.28
CA LEU A 99 7.68 -2.81 6.48
C LEU A 99 9.08 -2.73 7.07
N ILE A 100 10.08 -2.62 6.20
CA ILE A 100 11.48 -2.55 6.60
C ILE A 100 11.95 -1.12 6.36
N ALA A 101 12.44 -0.46 7.40
CA ALA A 101 13.24 0.75 7.27
C ALA A 101 14.69 0.31 7.13
N ASP A 102 15.25 0.38 5.92
CA ASP A 102 16.67 0.15 5.68
C ASP A 102 17.31 1.46 5.22
N CYS A 103 18.07 2.09 6.12
CA CYS A 103 18.74 3.36 5.86
C CYS A 103 20.16 3.18 5.30
N SER A 104 20.60 1.94 5.10
CA SER A 104 21.91 1.61 4.53
C SER A 104 21.94 1.86 3.02
N GLU A 105 20.80 1.64 2.35
CA GLU A 105 20.64 1.93 0.93
C GLU A 105 20.25 3.39 0.73
N ARG A 106 21.25 4.24 0.45
CA ARG A 106 20.96 5.54 -0.16
C ARG A 106 20.48 5.27 -1.59
N LYS A 107 19.17 5.14 -1.82
CA LYS A 107 18.61 5.32 -3.17
C LYS A 107 18.78 6.80 -3.53
N ILE A 108 19.98 7.17 -3.97
CA ILE A 108 20.25 8.44 -4.65
C ILE A 108 19.68 8.28 -6.05
N GLY A 109 18.36 8.38 -6.17
CA GLY A 109 17.68 8.58 -7.45
C GLY A 109 17.85 10.03 -7.85
N GLY A 110 19.02 10.39 -8.40
CA GLY A 110 19.25 11.76 -8.82
C GLY A 110 20.68 12.18 -9.13
N ILE A 111 21.54 11.30 -9.66
CA ILE A 111 22.68 11.74 -10.47
C ILE A 111 22.84 10.75 -11.63
N THR A 112 22.24 11.06 -12.78
CA THR A 112 22.73 10.56 -14.06
C THR A 112 24.01 11.32 -14.36
N ASP A 113 25.16 10.74 -14.03
CA ASP A 113 26.42 11.20 -14.59
C ASP A 113 26.53 10.69 -16.03
N LYS A 114 26.76 11.65 -16.92
CA LYS A 114 26.92 11.50 -18.36
C LYS A 114 28.34 11.06 -18.70
#